data_AF-A0AAD5J3V1-F1
#
_entry.id   AF-A0AAD5J3V1-F1
#
_cell.length_a   1.000
_cell.length_b   1.000
_cell.length_c   1.000
_cell.angle_alpha   90.00
_cell.angle_beta   90.00
_cell.angle_gamma   90.00
#
_symmetry.space_group_name_H-M   'P 1'
#
loop_
_entity.id
_entity.type
_entity.pdbx_description
1 polymer ?
#
loop_
_entity_poly.entity_id
_entity_poly.type
_entity_poly.pdbx_seq_one_letter_code
_entity_poly.pdbx_strand_id
1 'polypeptide(L)'
;MVENGIHQRYFEGRDEVEYAELKAVLRIDVFSEQYDAIKLCLLYMLNWILMGLDEREKVPVWQFRLVEDLDAFDAFPWGAHVYMQSIYGFKHALDGRRRRFE
;
A
#
# COMPACT_ATOMS: atom_id res chain seq x y z
N MET A 1 1.48 4.52 15.23
CA MET A 1 0.35 4.53 14.27
C MET A 1 -0.70 5.46 14.81
N VAL A 2 -1.61 5.97 13.98
CA VAL A 2 -2.69 6.85 14.46
C VAL A 2 -3.58 6.02 15.38
N GLU A 3 -3.85 6.57 16.58
CA GLU A 3 -4.73 5.95 17.57
C GLU A 3 -6.15 5.89 17.00
N ASN A 4 -6.78 4.72 17.12
CA ASN A 4 -8.03 4.39 16.46
C ASN A 4 -8.00 4.80 14.97
N GLY A 5 -6.96 4.42 14.24
CA GLY A 5 -6.90 4.54 12.78
C GLY A 5 -7.45 3.30 12.07
N ILE A 6 -7.62 3.35 10.74
CA ILE A 6 -8.04 2.23 9.89
C ILE A 6 -7.14 1.00 10.10
N HIS A 7 -5.85 1.22 10.38
CA HIS A 7 -4.92 0.13 10.62
C HIS A 7 -5.25 -0.62 11.93
N GLN A 8 -5.67 0.08 12.98
CA GLN A 8 -6.10 -0.55 14.22
C GLN A 8 -7.49 -1.18 14.07
N ARG A 9 -8.43 -0.47 13.42
CA ARG A 9 -9.82 -0.93 13.26
C ARG A 9 -9.97 -2.18 12.40
N TYR A 10 -9.23 -2.26 11.29
CA TYR A 10 -9.43 -3.31 10.28
C TYR A 10 -8.34 -4.38 10.27
N PHE A 11 -7.19 -4.11 10.90
CA PHE A 11 -6.05 -5.01 10.88
C PHE A 11 -5.46 -5.27 12.27
N GLU A 12 -6.19 -4.92 13.34
CA GLU A 12 -5.80 -5.15 14.73
C GLU A 12 -4.44 -4.54 15.11
N GLY A 13 -3.95 -3.57 14.34
CA GLY A 13 -2.65 -2.97 14.58
C GLY A 13 -1.46 -3.86 14.22
N ARG A 14 -1.64 -4.94 13.46
CA ARG A 14 -0.57 -5.87 13.07
C ARG A 14 0.54 -5.18 12.28
N ASP A 15 1.80 -5.46 12.58
CA ASP A 15 2.96 -4.83 11.92
C ASP A 15 3.04 -5.11 10.41
N GLU A 16 2.36 -6.17 9.96
CA GLU A 16 2.35 -6.61 8.58
C GLU A 16 0.93 -6.88 8.14
N VAL A 17 0.56 -6.28 7.01
CA VAL A 17 -0.73 -6.50 6.34
C VAL A 17 -0.43 -6.89 4.91
N GLU A 18 -0.85 -8.10 4.51
CA GLU A 18 -0.75 -8.54 3.13
C GLU A 18 -1.78 -7.80 2.26
N TYR A 19 -1.45 -7.59 0.99
CA TYR A 19 -2.36 -6.96 0.05
C TYR A 19 -3.67 -7.76 -0.10
N ALA A 20 -3.61 -9.09 -0.02
CA ALA A 20 -4.80 -9.96 0.01
C ALA A 20 -5.76 -9.61 1.16
N GLU A 21 -5.23 -9.27 2.33
CA GLU A 21 -6.03 -8.91 3.51
C GLU A 21 -6.67 -7.53 3.34
N LEU A 22 -5.94 -6.57 2.79
CA LEU A 22 -6.49 -5.25 2.42
C LEU A 22 -7.66 -5.39 1.43
N LYS A 23 -7.49 -6.24 0.40
CA LYS A 23 -8.54 -6.55 -0.58
C LYS A 23 -9.75 -7.25 0.05
N ALA A 24 -9.54 -8.08 1.07
CA ALA A 24 -10.62 -8.74 1.80
C ALA A 24 -11.44 -7.73 2.63
N VAL A 25 -10.79 -6.78 3.30
CA VAL A 25 -11.48 -5.73 4.08
C VAL A 25 -12.39 -4.88 3.20
N LEU A 26 -12.01 -4.60 1.95
CA LEU A 26 -12.85 -3.84 1.02
C LEU A 26 -14.17 -4.54 0.64
N ARG A 27 -14.35 -5.82 0.98
CA ARG A 27 -15.58 -6.59 0.70
C ARG A 27 -16.60 -6.53 1.83
N ILE A 28 -16.30 -5.85 2.94
CA ILE A 28 -17.24 -5.70 4.04
C ILE A 28 -18.33 -4.68 3.70
N ASP A 29 -19.54 -4.89 4.22
CA ASP A 29 -20.69 -4.04 3.91
C ASP A 29 -20.81 -2.81 4.83
N VAL A 30 -20.08 -2.81 5.96
CA VAL A 30 -20.18 -1.75 6.98
C VAL A 30 -18.78 -1.31 7.40
N PHE A 31 -18.52 -0.02 7.26
CA PHE A 31 -17.31 0.63 7.73
C PHE A 31 -17.60 1.40 9.04
N SER A 32 -16.60 1.52 9.91
CA SER A 32 -16.74 2.15 11.21
C SER A 32 -16.88 3.66 11.10
N GLU A 33 -16.13 4.29 10.20
CA GLU A 33 -16.18 5.73 9.95
C GLU A 33 -16.50 6.05 8.49
N GLN A 34 -17.06 7.25 8.25
CA GLN A 34 -17.53 7.70 6.93
C GLN A 34 -16.46 7.63 5.83
N TYR A 35 -15.20 7.89 6.18
CA TYR A 35 -14.09 7.96 5.22
C TYR A 35 -13.24 6.69 5.15
N ASP A 36 -13.52 5.67 5.97
CA ASP A 36 -12.67 4.49 6.04
C ASP A 36 -12.61 3.73 4.72
N ALA A 37 -13.76 3.59 4.04
CA ALA A 37 -13.82 2.99 2.72
C ALA A 37 -12.92 3.72 1.70
N ILE A 38 -12.91 5.06 1.74
CA ILE A 38 -12.08 5.88 0.84
C ILE A 38 -10.60 5.65 1.13
N LYS A 39 -10.20 5.70 2.40
CA LYS A 39 -8.80 5.48 2.82
C LYS A 39 -8.29 4.10 2.43
N LEU A 40 -9.09 3.06 2.65
CA LEU A 40 -8.77 1.68 2.26
C LEU A 40 -8.70 1.52 0.73
N CYS A 41 -9.61 2.15 -0.02
CA CYS A 41 -9.56 2.16 -1.48
C CYS A 41 -8.32 2.87 -2.03
N LEU A 42 -7.89 3.98 -1.40
CA LEU A 42 -6.67 4.68 -1.77
C LEU A 42 -5.44 3.78 -1.58
N LEU A 43 -5.34 3.07 -0.45
CA LEU A 43 -4.28 2.08 -0.23
C LEU A 43 -4.31 0.97 -1.29
N TYR A 44 -5.50 0.46 -1.60
CA TYR A 44 -5.66 -0.61 -2.58
C TYR A 44 -5.19 -0.16 -3.96
N MET A 45 -5.67 0.98 -4.44
CA MET A 45 -5.30 1.54 -5.74
C MET A 45 -3.80 1.86 -5.82
N LEU A 46 -3.24 2.48 -4.78
CA LEU A 46 -1.81 2.79 -4.71
C LEU A 46 -0.96 1.53 -4.87
N ASN A 47 -1.26 0.48 -4.11
CA ASN A 47 -0.41 -0.71 -4.08
C ASN A 47 -0.55 -1.55 -5.36
N TRP A 48 -1.75 -1.65 -5.93
CA TRP A 48 -1.98 -2.47 -7.12
C TRP A 48 -1.74 -1.76 -8.44
N ILE A 49 -2.28 -0.56 -8.59
CA ILE A 49 -2.22 0.16 -9.86
C ILE A 49 -0.86 0.84 -10.01
N LEU A 50 -0.41 1.53 -8.96
CA LEU A 50 0.81 2.34 -9.05
C LEU A 50 2.07 1.55 -8.73
N MET A 51 2.03 0.65 -7.75
CA MET A 51 3.22 -0.10 -7.33
C MET A 51 3.31 -1.52 -7.91
N GLY A 52 2.20 -2.05 -8.47
CA GLY A 52 2.18 -3.36 -9.12
C GLY A 52 2.46 -4.53 -8.15
N LEU A 53 2.06 -4.40 -6.89
CA LEU A 53 2.28 -5.41 -5.86
C LEU A 53 1.47 -6.69 -6.15
N ASP A 54 2.10 -7.85 -5.91
CA ASP A 54 1.42 -9.15 -5.87
C ASP A 54 0.55 -9.26 -4.60
N GLU A 55 -0.43 -10.15 -4.60
CA GLU A 55 -1.34 -10.34 -3.47
C GLU A 55 -0.63 -10.76 -2.16
N ARG A 56 0.53 -11.41 -2.28
CA ARG A 56 1.36 -11.84 -1.14
C ARG A 56 2.29 -10.76 -0.62
N GLU A 57 2.39 -9.64 -1.32
CA GLU A 57 3.28 -8.55 -0.90
C GLU A 57 2.64 -7.75 0.24
N LYS A 58 3.51 -7.20 1.09
CA LYS A 58 3.10 -6.45 2.27
C LYS A 58 2.84 -4.99 1.91
N VAL A 59 1.72 -4.46 2.40
CA VAL A 59 1.42 -3.04 2.31
C VAL A 59 2.31 -2.28 3.30
N PRO A 60 3.11 -1.30 2.86
CA PRO A 60 3.99 -0.57 3.77
C PRO A 60 3.22 0.20 4.84
N VAL A 61 3.56 -0.02 6.12
CA VAL A 61 2.90 0.60 7.29
C VAL A 61 2.85 2.13 7.23
N TRP A 62 3.83 2.78 6.61
CA TRP A 62 3.84 4.24 6.46
C TRP A 62 2.71 4.77 5.57
N GLN A 63 2.22 3.97 4.62
CA GLN A 63 1.10 4.37 3.76
C GLN A 63 -0.20 4.45 4.54
N PHE A 64 -0.41 3.55 5.52
CA PHE A 64 -1.54 3.63 6.44
C PHE A 64 -1.55 4.95 7.21
N ARG A 65 -0.37 5.48 7.58
CA ARG A 65 -0.28 6.78 8.25
C ARG A 65 -0.64 7.93 7.32
N LEU A 66 -0.27 7.84 6.03
CA LEU A 66 -0.61 8.87 5.05
C LEU A 66 -2.11 8.94 4.80
N VAL A 67 -2.80 7.82 4.59
CA VAL A 67 -4.24 7.88 4.31
C VAL A 67 -5.08 8.32 5.51
N GLU A 68 -4.52 8.40 6.72
CA GLU A 68 -5.21 9.04 7.86
C GLU A 68 -5.30 10.55 7.73
N ASP A 69 -4.36 11.16 7.00
CA ASP A 69 -4.28 12.59 6.69
C ASP A 69 -4.29 12.75 5.16
N LEU A 70 -5.49 12.92 4.59
CA LEU A 70 -5.67 12.96 3.15
C LEU A 70 -4.93 14.14 2.49
N ASP A 71 -4.73 15.25 3.21
CA ASP A 71 -3.94 16.37 2.72
C ASP A 71 -2.46 15.96 2.59
N ALA A 72 -1.93 15.23 3.58
CA ALA A 72 -0.59 14.66 3.51
C ALA A 72 -0.46 13.58 2.42
N PHE A 73 -1.50 12.76 2.22
CA PHE A 73 -1.55 11.77 1.14
C PHE A 73 -1.49 12.46 -0.24
N ASP A 74 -2.28 13.51 -0.45
CA ASP A 74 -2.34 14.23 -1.73
C ASP A 74 -1.08 15.05 -1.99
N ALA A 75 -0.46 15.61 -0.94
CA ALA A 75 0.81 16.32 -1.04
C ALA A 75 2.02 15.39 -1.23
N PHE A 76 1.88 14.09 -0.97
CA PHE A 76 2.98 13.15 -1.12
C PHE A 76 3.41 13.04 -2.60
N PRO A 77 4.73 13.03 -2.90
CA PRO A 77 5.21 13.03 -4.28
C PRO A 77 5.13 11.65 -4.93
N TRP A 78 3.91 11.11 -5.08
CA TRP A 78 3.64 9.76 -5.59
C TRP A 78 4.35 9.47 -6.91
N GLY A 79 4.34 10.42 -7.85
CA GLY A 79 5.00 10.24 -9.14
C GLY A 79 6.50 9.98 -9.02
N ALA A 80 7.21 10.78 -8.21
CA ALA A 80 8.65 10.58 -7.99
C ALA A 80 8.92 9.27 -7.22
N HIS A 81 8.10 8.97 -6.21
CA HIS A 81 8.24 7.74 -5.42
C HIS A 81 8.08 6.48 -6.29
N VAL A 82 6.97 6.40 -7.05
CA VAL A 82 6.67 5.28 -7.93
C VAL A 82 7.74 5.14 -9.01
N TYR A 83 8.16 6.24 -9.64
CA TYR A 83 9.24 6.22 -10.64
C TYR A 83 10.52 5.59 -10.08
N MET A 84 10.92 5.99 -8.87
CA MET A 84 12.12 5.43 -8.22
C MET A 84 11.98 3.93 -7.93
N GLN A 85 10.82 3.49 -7.43
CA GLN A 85 10.53 2.07 -7.19
C GLN A 85 10.57 1.26 -8.49
N SER A 86 9.97 1.76 -9.57
CA SER A 86 9.99 1.10 -10.87
C SER A 86 11.42 0.96 -11.41
N ILE A 87 12.22 2.02 -11.37
CA ILE A 87 13.61 1.98 -11.83
C ILE A 87 14.44 1.00 -10.99
N TYR A 88 14.24 0.97 -9.67
CA TYR A 88 14.89 0.01 -8.80
C TYR A 88 14.51 -1.42 -9.17
N GLY A 89 13.21 -1.72 -9.30
CA GLY A 89 12.71 -3.04 -9.70
C GLY A 89 13.26 -3.49 -11.05
N PHE A 90 13.30 -2.60 -12.04
CA PHE A 90 13.86 -2.91 -13.36
C PHE A 90 15.36 -3.21 -13.31
N LYS A 91 16.14 -2.43 -12.57
CA LYS A 91 17.58 -2.69 -12.38
C LYS A 91 17.81 -4.07 -11.76
N HIS A 92 17.07 -4.40 -10.69
CA HIS A 92 17.17 -5.69 -10.02
C HIS A 92 16.80 -6.86 -10.94
N ALA A 93 15.71 -6.72 -11.72
CA ALA A 93 15.30 -7.74 -12.68
C ALA A 93 16.35 -7.95 -13.78
N LEU A 94 16.98 -6.88 -14.28
CA LEU A 94 18.03 -6.96 -15.29
C LEU A 94 19.32 -7.58 -14.73
N ASP A 95 19.74 -7.20 -13.53
CA ASP A 95 20.92 -7.77 -12.87
C ASP A 95 20.74 -9.27 -12.56
N GLY A 96 19.54 -9.68 -12.16
CA GLY A 96 19.21 -11.09 -11.97
C GLY A 96 19.30 -11.89 -13.28
N ARG A 97 18.92 -11.29 -14.42
CA ARG A 97 19.04 -11.94 -15.73
C ARG A 97 20.50 -12.07 -16.16
N ARG A 98 21.33 -11.03 -15.98
CA ARG A 98 22.76 -11.08 -16.31
C ARG A 98 23.47 -12.24 -15.59
N ARG A 99 23.24 -12.38 -14.28
CA ARG A 99 23.82 -13.47 -13.46
C ARG A 99 23.34 -14.88 -13.83
N ARG A 100 22.26 -15.02 -14.60
CA ARG A 100 21.74 -16.33 -15.05
C ARG A 100 22.47 -16.86 -16.28
N PHE A 101 23.20 -16.00 -17.01
CA PHE A 101 23.91 -16.34 -18.25
C PHE A 101 25.44 -16.19 -18.12
N GLU A 102 25.93 -15.91 -16.92
CA GLU A 102 27.34 -15.99 -16.50
C GLU A 102 27.55 -17.32 -15.76
#